data_AF-S8DW42-F1
#
_entry.id   AF-S8DW42-F1
#
_cell.length_a   1.000
_cell.length_b   1.000
_cell.length_c   1.000
_cell.angle_alpha   90.00
_cell.angle_beta   90.00
_cell.angle_gamma   90.00
#
_symmetry.space_group_name_H-M   'P 1'
#
loop_
_entity.id
_entity.type
_entity.pdbx_description
1 polymer ?
#
loop_
_entity_poly.entity_id
_entity_poly.type
_entity_poly.pdbx_seq_one_letter_code
_entity_poly.pdbx_strand_id
1 'polypeptide(L)'
;VEWAGEPNHVSEDKHYYASCFIKGQLYKATEHALIRFDDGKLVPAKIQAFWEDKNTATKWVTANRCYFPDDLPEAVGRPCGLENSEVCESTRDYAFLAGSIETHCEVLPPRKFSEECERRSRCVEQLNDNLPPLYLCKWIYDEAKGLFRDASF
;
A
#
# COMPACT_ATOMS: atom_id res chain seq x y z
N VAL A 1 -10.97 14.46 3.16
CA VAL A 1 -10.00 13.71 3.98
C VAL A 1 -10.25 14.13 5.41
N GLU A 2 -10.67 13.20 6.25
CA GLU A 2 -11.13 13.47 7.61
C GLU A 2 -10.48 12.47 8.56
N TRP A 3 -10.01 12.93 9.71
CA TRP A 3 -9.41 12.03 10.70
C TRP A 3 -10.49 11.21 11.40
N ALA A 4 -10.20 9.93 11.61
CA ALA A 4 -11.10 9.03 12.31
C ALA A 4 -10.60 8.83 13.74
N GLY A 5 -11.18 9.57 14.68
CA GLY A 5 -10.81 9.56 16.10
C GLY A 5 -9.74 10.59 16.45
N GLU A 6 -9.28 10.54 17.71
CA GLU A 6 -8.28 11.45 18.27
C GLU A 6 -6.85 11.11 17.82
N PRO A 7 -5.91 12.08 17.87
CA PRO A 7 -4.51 11.81 17.60
C PRO A 7 -3.95 10.74 18.56
N ASN A 8 -3.27 9.72 18.01
CA ASN A 8 -2.64 8.67 18.80
C ASN A 8 -1.21 9.04 19.26
N HIS A 9 -0.60 10.01 18.59
CA HIS A 9 0.72 10.54 18.93
C HIS A 9 0.83 11.99 18.46
N VAL A 10 1.44 12.83 19.29
CA VAL A 10 1.68 14.25 18.98
C VAL A 10 3.17 14.52 19.12
N SER A 11 3.80 14.93 18.02
CA SER A 11 5.19 15.41 17.99
C SER A 11 5.22 16.95 18.00
N GLU A 12 6.39 17.57 17.87
CA GLU A 12 6.51 19.03 17.77
C GLU A 12 5.68 19.59 16.60
N ASP A 13 5.87 19.04 15.40
CA ASP A 13 5.27 19.56 14.16
C ASP A 13 4.09 18.75 13.62
N LYS A 14 3.79 17.57 14.19
CA LYS A 14 2.80 16.64 13.60
C LYS A 14 1.83 16.05 14.61
N HIS A 15 0.57 15.91 14.20
CA HIS A 15 -0.43 15.06 14.84
C HIS A 15 -0.58 13.75 14.06
N TYR A 16 -0.43 12.61 14.71
CA TYR A 16 -0.57 11.30 14.06
C TYR A 16 -1.92 10.66 14.40
N TYR A 17 -2.45 9.89 13.46
CA TYR A 17 -3.75 9.24 13.56
C TYR A 17 -3.65 7.77 13.16
N ALA A 18 -4.46 6.93 13.79
CA ALA A 18 -4.52 5.50 13.47
C ALA A 18 -5.30 5.23 12.17
N SER A 19 -6.25 6.09 11.84
CA SER A 19 -7.15 5.91 10.69
C SER A 19 -7.67 7.23 10.13
N CYS A 20 -8.10 7.18 8.87
CA CYS A 20 -8.58 8.34 8.12
C CYS A 20 -9.71 7.96 7.16
N PHE A 21 -10.72 8.83 7.05
CA PHE A 21 -11.73 8.76 6.01
C PHE A 21 -11.29 9.51 4.76
N ILE A 22 -11.23 8.80 3.63
CA ILE A 22 -10.86 9.35 2.33
C ILE A 22 -11.96 8.95 1.35
N LYS A 23 -12.63 9.96 0.77
CA LYS A 23 -13.79 9.78 -0.12
C LYS A 23 -14.90 8.90 0.51
N GLY A 24 -15.13 9.04 1.82
CA GLY A 24 -16.12 8.27 2.58
C GLY A 24 -15.70 6.85 2.98
N GLN A 25 -14.52 6.38 2.57
CA GLN A 25 -13.99 5.07 2.93
C GLN A 25 -12.97 5.19 4.07
N LEU A 26 -13.00 4.25 5.01
CA LEU A 26 -12.11 4.22 6.17
C LEU A 26 -10.84 3.45 5.85
N TYR A 27 -9.68 4.10 6.00
CA TYR A 27 -8.37 3.48 5.88
C TYR A 27 -7.65 3.47 7.23
N LYS A 28 -6.91 2.40 7.50
CA LYS A 28 -6.13 2.24 8.74
C LYS A 28 -4.65 2.07 8.45
N ALA A 29 -3.82 2.46 9.41
CA ALA A 29 -2.42 2.08 9.38
C ALA A 29 -2.29 0.55 9.31
N THR A 30 -1.25 0.09 8.61
CA THR A 30 -0.93 -1.32 8.26
C THR A 30 -1.74 -1.93 7.11
N GLU A 31 -2.81 -1.29 6.64
CA GLU A 31 -3.55 -1.72 5.45
C GLU A 31 -2.82 -1.31 4.15
N HIS A 32 -3.14 -1.99 3.05
CA HIS A 32 -2.68 -1.61 1.72
C HIS A 32 -3.77 -0.81 0.98
N ALA A 33 -3.33 0.15 0.17
CA ALA A 33 -4.20 0.92 -0.71
C ALA A 33 -3.48 1.26 -2.01
N LEU A 34 -4.27 1.54 -3.06
CA LEU A 34 -3.75 2.13 -4.29
C LEU A 34 -3.58 3.63 -4.10
N ILE A 35 -2.33 4.08 -4.24
CA ILE A 35 -1.97 5.49 -4.16
C ILE A 35 -1.56 5.95 -5.56
N ARG A 36 -2.04 7.13 -5.95
CA ARG A 36 -1.61 7.79 -7.18
C ARG A 36 -0.28 8.50 -6.92
N PHE A 37 0.75 8.13 -7.67
CA PHE A 37 2.07 8.74 -7.63
C PHE A 37 2.19 9.89 -8.65
N ASP A 38 3.27 10.68 -8.55
CA ASP A 38 3.50 11.86 -9.39
C ASP A 38 3.63 11.53 -10.89
N ASP A 39 4.03 10.29 -11.22
CA ASP A 39 4.06 9.76 -12.59
C ASP A 39 2.66 9.39 -13.12
N GLY A 40 1.62 9.61 -12.32
CA GLY A 40 0.23 9.28 -12.61
C GLY A 40 -0.12 7.81 -12.43
N LYS A 41 0.84 6.94 -12.10
CA LYS A 41 0.60 5.52 -11.90
C LYS A 41 -0.12 5.28 -10.57
N LEU A 42 -1.05 4.33 -10.59
CA LEU A 42 -1.65 3.79 -9.38
C LEU A 42 -0.85 2.58 -8.94
N VAL A 43 -0.32 2.65 -7.73
CA VAL A 43 0.59 1.64 -7.21
C VAL A 43 0.12 1.20 -5.83
N PRO A 44 0.15 -0.11 -5.53
CA PRO A 44 -0.10 -0.59 -4.17
C PRO A 44 0.93 -0.01 -3.22
N ALA A 45 0.49 0.40 -2.04
CA ALA A 45 1.37 0.85 -0.98
C ALA A 45 0.81 0.44 0.37
N LYS A 46 1.70 0.09 1.29
CA LYS A 46 1.35 -0.20 2.68
C LYS A 46 1.33 1.07 3.49
N ILE A 47 0.19 1.42 4.06
CA ILE A 47 0.04 2.59 4.91
C ILE A 47 0.79 2.34 6.22
N GLN A 48 1.74 3.21 6.56
CA GLN A 48 2.48 3.15 7.82
C GLN A 48 1.89 4.08 8.87
N ALA A 49 1.54 5.31 8.46
CA ALA A 49 0.98 6.29 9.38
C ALA A 49 0.16 7.36 8.65
N PHE A 50 -0.86 7.89 9.32
CA PHE A 50 -1.54 9.12 8.93
C PHE A 50 -1.09 10.26 9.82
N TRP A 51 -0.91 11.46 9.27
CA TRP A 51 -0.53 12.60 10.07
C TRP A 51 -0.96 13.94 9.47
N GLU A 52 -1.16 14.92 10.34
CA GLU A 52 -1.39 16.32 9.97
C GLU A 52 -0.17 17.16 10.36
N ASP A 53 0.29 17.98 9.42
CA ASP A 53 1.29 19.01 9.68
C ASP A 53 0.64 20.17 10.45
N LYS A 54 1.15 20.49 11.64
CA LYS A 54 0.54 21.52 12.51
C LYS A 54 0.66 22.93 11.95
N ASN A 55 1.70 23.21 11.17
CA ASN A 55 1.98 24.54 10.66
C ASN A 55 1.09 24.88 9.47
N THR A 56 0.76 23.88 8.65
CA THR A 56 0.01 24.05 7.40
C THR A 56 -1.39 23.43 7.42
N ALA A 57 -1.72 22.65 8.47
CA ALA A 57 -2.91 21.79 8.55
C ALA A 57 -3.03 20.78 7.38
N THR A 58 -1.93 20.54 6.66
CA THR A 58 -1.91 19.62 5.52
C THR A 58 -1.97 18.19 6.02
N LYS A 59 -2.82 17.38 5.38
CA LYS A 59 -3.04 15.97 5.75
C LYS A 59 -2.21 15.05 4.87
N TRP A 60 -1.40 14.24 5.51
CA TRP A 60 -0.41 13.37 4.90
C TRP A 60 -0.61 11.90 5.29
N VAL A 61 -0.05 11.03 4.46
CA VAL A 61 0.12 9.62 4.72
C VAL A 61 1.57 9.25 4.48
N THR A 62 2.17 8.51 5.41
CA THR A 62 3.43 7.81 5.19
C THR A 62 3.11 6.39 4.76
N ALA A 63 3.67 5.93 3.65
CA ALA A 63 3.45 4.60 3.13
C ALA A 63 4.72 4.01 2.49
N ASN A 64 4.81 2.69 2.49
CA ASN A 64 5.80 1.96 1.71
C ASN A 64 5.24 1.62 0.35
N ARG A 65 5.86 2.12 -0.71
CA ARG A 65 5.50 1.81 -2.09
C ARG A 65 5.79 0.33 -2.39
N CYS A 66 4.91 -0.32 -3.13
CA CYS A 66 5.24 -1.57 -3.80
C CYS A 66 5.78 -1.30 -5.21
N TYR A 67 6.72 -2.10 -5.70
CA TYR A 67 7.19 -2.01 -7.08
C TYR A 67 6.67 -3.17 -7.90
N PHE A 68 6.19 -2.85 -9.10
CA PHE A 68 6.02 -3.85 -10.15
C PHE A 68 7.40 -4.29 -10.66
N PRO A 69 7.52 -5.51 -11.20
CA PRO A 69 8.79 -6.04 -11.70
C PRO A 69 9.47 -5.12 -12.73
N ASP A 70 8.69 -4.44 -13.56
CA ASP A 70 9.19 -3.54 -14.60
C ASP A 70 9.62 -2.17 -14.07
N ASP A 71 9.20 -1.80 -12.86
CA ASP A 71 9.58 -0.54 -12.21
C ASP A 71 10.87 -0.70 -11.36
N LEU A 72 11.40 -1.91 -11.21
CA LEU A 72 12.63 -2.16 -10.48
C LEU A 72 13.88 -1.82 -11.32
N PRO A 73 14.95 -1.28 -10.71
CA PRO A 73 16.19 -0.99 -11.43
C PRO A 73 16.80 -2.26 -12.05
N GLU A 74 17.30 -2.17 -13.29
CA GLU A 74 17.86 -3.32 -14.02
C GLU A 74 19.04 -4.00 -13.30
N ALA A 75 19.83 -3.21 -12.56
CA ALA A 75 20.95 -3.71 -11.77
C ALA A 75 20.54 -4.61 -10.59
N VAL A 76 19.27 -4.54 -10.19
CA VAL A 76 18.70 -5.31 -9.10
C VAL A 76 18.16 -6.61 -9.71
N GLY A 77 18.92 -7.70 -9.58
CA GLY A 77 18.59 -8.99 -10.21
C GLY A 77 17.15 -9.39 -9.90
N ARG A 78 16.31 -9.55 -10.94
CA ARG A 78 14.85 -9.71 -10.82
C ARG A 78 14.51 -11.05 -10.17
N PRO A 79 13.96 -11.09 -8.95
CA PRO A 79 13.45 -12.33 -8.39
C PRO A 79 11.96 -12.55 -8.76
N CYS A 80 11.36 -11.60 -9.49
CA CYS A 80 9.94 -11.58 -9.78
C CYS A 80 9.59 -12.32 -11.07
N GLY A 81 8.49 -13.08 -11.04
CA GLY A 81 7.97 -13.81 -12.19
C GLY A 81 7.23 -12.90 -13.19
N LEU A 82 6.82 -13.50 -14.31
CA LEU A 82 5.98 -12.87 -15.36
C LEU A 82 4.50 -12.71 -14.96
N GLU A 83 4.15 -12.87 -13.68
CA GLU A 83 2.76 -12.74 -13.25
C GLU A 83 2.37 -11.26 -13.14
N ASN A 84 1.35 -10.84 -13.90
CA ASN A 84 0.95 -9.43 -14.02
C ASN A 84 0.52 -8.76 -12.69
N SER A 85 0.23 -9.55 -11.64
CA SER A 85 -0.17 -9.05 -10.31
C SER A 85 0.93 -9.16 -9.27
N GLU A 86 2.14 -9.58 -9.64
CA GLU A 86 3.27 -9.66 -8.72
C GLU A 86 3.83 -8.27 -8.41
N VAL A 87 4.10 -8.02 -7.13
CA VAL A 87 4.75 -6.80 -6.64
C VAL A 87 5.76 -7.16 -5.56
N CYS A 88 6.69 -6.25 -5.27
CA CYS A 88 7.53 -6.33 -4.07
C CYS A 88 7.31 -5.10 -3.18
N GLU A 89 7.22 -5.31 -1.86
CA GLU A 89 7.01 -4.21 -0.91
C GLU A 89 8.35 -3.58 -0.54
N SER A 90 8.48 -2.26 -0.69
CA SER A 90 9.67 -1.53 -0.26
C SER A 90 9.76 -1.41 1.26
N THR A 91 10.97 -1.29 1.81
CA THR A 91 11.15 -0.88 3.21
C THR A 91 11.24 0.63 3.39
N ARG A 92 11.19 1.42 2.31
CA ARG A 92 11.38 2.86 2.36
C ARG A 92 10.07 3.59 2.58
N ASP A 93 10.06 4.48 3.55
CA ASP A 93 8.92 5.35 3.84
C ASP A 93 8.89 6.52 2.85
N TYR A 94 7.72 6.74 2.28
CA TYR A 94 7.41 7.88 1.45
C TYR A 94 6.20 8.63 2.02
N ALA A 95 6.25 9.96 1.97
CA ALA A 95 5.15 10.81 2.41
C ALA A 95 4.36 11.31 1.20
N PHE A 96 3.03 11.16 1.26
CA PHE A 96 2.10 11.59 0.22
C PHE A 96 0.97 12.39 0.84
N LEU A 97 0.29 13.21 0.03
CA LEU A 97 -0.98 13.78 0.45
C LEU A 97 -1.97 12.64 0.69
N ALA A 98 -2.69 12.69 1.82
CA ALA A 98 -3.69 11.66 2.13
C ALA A 98 -4.80 11.59 1.05
N GLY A 99 -5.05 12.68 0.33
CA GLY A 99 -5.98 12.72 -0.80
C GLY A 99 -5.54 11.92 -2.04
N SER A 100 -4.28 11.47 -2.12
CA SER A 100 -3.75 10.65 -3.22
C SER A 100 -4.15 9.18 -3.13
N ILE A 101 -4.73 8.74 -2.01
CA ILE A 101 -5.30 7.38 -1.88
C ILE A 101 -6.59 7.32 -2.71
N GLU A 102 -6.66 6.35 -3.62
CA GLU A 102 -7.81 6.19 -4.52
C GLU A 102 -8.77 5.11 -4.06
N THR A 103 -8.25 3.93 -3.72
CA THR A 103 -9.06 2.76 -3.38
C THR A 103 -8.29 1.76 -2.53
N HIS A 104 -9.00 0.88 -1.82
CA HIS A 104 -8.41 -0.26 -1.12
C HIS A 104 -7.79 -1.27 -2.09
N CYS A 105 -6.74 -1.95 -1.66
CA CYS A 105 -6.21 -3.13 -2.34
C CYS A 105 -5.72 -4.16 -1.34
N GLU A 106 -5.55 -5.39 -1.79
CA GLU A 106 -4.94 -6.47 -1.01
C GLU A 106 -3.59 -6.83 -1.60
N VAL A 107 -2.57 -6.92 -0.75
CA VAL A 107 -1.23 -7.38 -1.11
C VAL A 107 -0.91 -8.56 -0.19
N LEU A 108 -0.87 -9.76 -0.76
CA LEU A 108 -0.82 -11.00 0.02
C LEU A 108 0.44 -11.83 -0.29
N PRO A 109 0.98 -12.56 0.71
CA PRO A 109 2.03 -13.55 0.47
C PRO A 109 1.48 -14.76 -0.32
N PRO A 110 2.35 -15.58 -0.94
CA PRO A 110 1.96 -16.64 -1.88
C PRO A 110 0.82 -17.54 -1.42
N ARG A 111 0.91 -18.05 -0.19
CA ARG A 111 -0.11 -18.95 0.36
C ARG A 111 -1.49 -18.27 0.45
N LYS A 112 -1.56 -17.08 1.07
CA LYS A 112 -2.80 -16.34 1.27
C LYS A 112 -3.38 -15.87 -0.07
N PHE A 113 -2.51 -15.49 -1.01
CA PHE A 113 -2.91 -15.12 -2.37
C PHE A 113 -3.58 -16.29 -3.09
N SER A 114 -2.99 -17.49 -3.06
CA SER A 114 -3.61 -18.68 -3.67
C SER A 114 -4.96 -19.03 -3.03
N GLU A 115 -5.04 -19.00 -1.70
CA GLU A 115 -6.29 -19.23 -0.95
C GLU A 115 -7.39 -18.23 -1.35
N GLU A 116 -7.04 -16.95 -1.49
CA GLU A 116 -7.95 -15.88 -1.87
C GLU A 116 -8.36 -15.97 -3.35
N CYS A 117 -7.43 -16.27 -4.26
CA CYS A 117 -7.73 -16.53 -5.66
C CYS A 117 -8.75 -17.66 -5.81
N GLU A 118 -8.55 -18.80 -5.15
CA GLU A 118 -9.51 -19.90 -5.17
C GLU A 118 -10.87 -19.50 -4.59
N ARG A 119 -10.87 -18.72 -3.50
CA ARG A 119 -12.11 -18.20 -2.90
C ARG A 119 -12.88 -17.33 -3.90
N ARG A 120 -12.19 -16.41 -4.60
CA ARG A 120 -12.79 -15.53 -5.61
C ARG A 120 -13.28 -16.32 -6.83
N SER A 121 -12.54 -17.31 -7.30
CA SER A 121 -12.95 -18.18 -8.43
C SER A 121 -14.18 -19.04 -8.14
N ARG A 122 -14.48 -19.34 -6.87
CA ARG A 122 -15.70 -20.06 -6.46
C ARG A 122 -16.94 -19.17 -6.34
N CYS A 123 -16.79 -17.84 -6.34
CA CYS A 123 -17.86 -16.86 -6.10
C CYS A 123 -18.22 -16.00 -7.33
N VAL A 124 -17.91 -16.50 -8.54
CA VAL A 124 -17.94 -15.75 -9.83
C VAL A 124 -19.30 -15.11 -10.17
N GLU A 125 -20.42 -15.53 -9.58
CA GLU A 125 -21.75 -15.07 -10.00
C GLU A 125 -22.28 -13.77 -9.36
N GLN A 126 -21.65 -13.17 -8.33
CA GLN A 126 -22.27 -12.01 -7.63
C GLN A 126 -21.35 -10.85 -7.18
N LEU A 127 -20.02 -10.95 -7.28
CA LEU A 127 -19.13 -10.06 -6.51
C LEU A 127 -18.03 -9.31 -7.29
N ASN A 128 -17.88 -9.54 -8.61
CA ASN A 128 -16.71 -9.04 -9.35
C ASN A 128 -16.56 -7.51 -9.34
N ASP A 129 -17.65 -6.74 -9.20
CA ASP A 129 -17.58 -5.27 -9.31
C ASP A 129 -17.13 -4.57 -8.01
N ASN A 130 -17.10 -5.28 -6.86
CA ASN A 130 -16.83 -4.66 -5.55
C ASN A 130 -15.60 -5.23 -4.82
N LEU A 131 -14.89 -6.20 -5.39
CA LEU A 131 -13.70 -6.75 -4.74
C LEU A 131 -12.49 -5.84 -4.94
N PRO A 132 -11.69 -5.57 -3.90
CA PRO A 132 -10.49 -4.77 -4.06
C PRO A 132 -9.47 -5.50 -4.96
N PRO A 133 -8.68 -4.77 -5.76
CA PRO A 133 -7.55 -5.31 -6.50
C PRO A 133 -6.65 -6.16 -5.60
N LEU A 134 -6.17 -7.28 -6.13
CA LEU A 134 -5.39 -8.29 -5.39
C LEU A 134 -4.02 -8.46 -6.04
N TYR A 135 -2.96 -8.39 -5.22
CA TYR A 135 -1.58 -8.47 -5.64
C TYR A 135 -0.82 -9.54 -4.85
N LEU A 136 0.14 -10.16 -5.51
CA LEU A 136 1.02 -11.17 -4.92
C LEU A 136 2.34 -10.52 -4.51
N CYS A 137 2.70 -10.62 -3.23
CA CYS A 137 3.98 -10.14 -2.73
C CYS A 137 4.84 -11.30 -2.23
N LYS A 138 5.86 -11.66 -3.02
CA LYS A 138 6.86 -12.67 -2.65
C LYS A 138 8.04 -12.07 -1.90
N TRP A 139 8.33 -10.80 -2.14
CA TRP A 139 9.59 -10.18 -1.76
C TRP A 139 9.39 -8.85 -1.05
N ILE A 140 10.22 -8.60 -0.04
CA ILE A 140 10.45 -7.27 0.52
C ILE A 140 11.74 -6.72 -0.08
N TYR A 141 11.68 -5.53 -0.65
CA TYR A 141 12.79 -4.84 -1.27
C TYR A 141 13.40 -3.80 -0.32
N ASP A 142 14.62 -4.05 0.14
CA ASP A 142 15.42 -3.07 0.87
C ASP A 142 16.06 -2.11 -0.15
N GLU A 143 15.37 -1.01 -0.44
CA GLU A 143 15.81 0.02 -1.39
C GLU A 143 17.20 0.58 -1.08
N ALA A 144 17.56 0.69 0.21
CA ALA A 144 18.84 1.28 0.61
C ALA A 144 20.02 0.34 0.29
N LYS A 145 19.78 -0.98 0.32
CA LYS A 145 20.80 -2.00 0.05
C LYS A 145 20.70 -2.62 -1.34
N GLY A 146 19.59 -2.41 -2.05
CA GLY A 146 19.32 -3.08 -3.31
C GLY A 146 19.09 -4.58 -3.16
N LEU A 147 18.56 -5.04 -2.02
CA LEU A 147 18.44 -6.46 -1.68
C LEU A 147 16.98 -6.89 -1.50
N PHE A 148 16.70 -8.16 -1.79
CA PHE A 148 15.41 -8.79 -1.53
C PHE A 148 15.49 -9.82 -0.41
N ARG A 149 14.36 -9.98 0.29
CA ARG A 149 14.13 -11.05 1.26
C ARG A 149 12.69 -11.56 1.12
N ASP A 150 12.42 -12.79 1.56
CA ASP A 150 11.09 -13.37 1.50
C ASP A 150 10.07 -12.54 2.29
N ALA A 151 8.88 -12.37 1.71
CA ALA A 151 7.75 -11.73 2.35
C ALA A 151 6.99 -12.74 3.22
N SER A 152 7.14 -12.63 4.54
CA SER A 152 6.40 -13.39 5.54
C SER A 152 5.53 -12.43 6.37
N PHE A 153 4.34 -12.08 5.86
CA PHE A 153 3.37 -11.23 6.56
C PHE A 153 2.33 -12.03 7.35
#